data_AF-A0AA88LIG7-F1
#
_entry.id   AF-A0AA88LIG7-F1
#
_cell.length_a   1.000
_cell.length_b   1.000
_cell.length_c   1.000
_cell.angle_alpha   90.00
_cell.angle_beta   90.00
_cell.angle_gamma   90.00
#
_symmetry.space_group_name_H-M   'P 1'
#
loop_
_entity.id
_entity.type
_entity.pdbx_description
1 polymer ?
#
loop_
_entity_poly.entity_id
_entity_poly.type
_entity_poly.pdbx_seq_one_letter_code
_entity_poly.pdbx_strand_id
1 'polypeptide(L)'
;MIRLKGSLTNLTIIYVYAPDSSKDDEESENFYLQLQSPVDYVPKKDIVLVIGDFNAIAGNNYRGHEDIMGKFDNGQMNRGGERLIEFNREAI
;
A
#
# COMPACT_ATOMS: atom_id res chain seq x y z
N MET A 1 -14.95 11.93 1.73
CA MET A 1 -16.16 11.35 1.12
C MET A 1 -15.72 10.35 0.05
N ILE A 2 -16.02 9.06 0.24
CA ILE A 2 -15.75 8.04 -0.78
C ILE A 2 -17.10 7.66 -1.41
N ARG A 3 -17.21 7.81 -2.73
CA ARG A 3 -18.41 7.44 -3.49
C ARG A 3 -18.04 6.45 -4.57
N LEU A 4 -18.58 5.24 -4.48
CA LEU A 4 -18.30 4.14 -5.39
C LEU A 4 -19.58 3.83 -6.17
N LYS A 5 -19.50 3.82 -7.50
CA LYS A 5 -20.58 3.40 -8.41
C LYS A 5 -20.00 2.28 -9.27
N GLY A 6 -20.43 1.04 -9.05
CA GLY A 6 -19.95 -0.12 -9.79
C GLY A 6 -21.09 -0.94 -10.39
N SER A 7 -20.81 -1.66 -11.48
CA SER A 7 -21.72 -2.68 -12.07
C SER A 7 -21.03 -4.04 -12.28
N LEU A 8 -19.97 -4.34 -11.53
CA LEU A 8 -19.13 -5.54 -11.62
C LEU A 8 -18.76 -6.06 -10.22
N THR A 9 -18.02 -7.17 -10.17
CA THR A 9 -17.64 -8.03 -9.02
C THR A 9 -17.45 -7.32 -7.66
N ASN A 10 -17.63 -8.08 -6.58
CA ASN A 10 -17.48 -7.59 -5.20
C ASN A 10 -16.22 -6.75 -5.01
N LEU A 11 -16.33 -5.72 -4.18
CA LEU A 11 -15.23 -4.85 -3.82
C LEU A 11 -14.85 -5.10 -2.35
N THR A 12 -13.58 -5.39 -2.10
CA THR A 12 -13.01 -5.47 -0.75
C THR A 12 -12.15 -4.24 -0.50
N ILE A 13 -12.45 -3.54 0.59
CA ILE A 13 -11.67 -2.37 1.01
C ILE A 13 -10.95 -2.72 2.31
N ILE A 14 -9.63 -2.61 2.30
CA ILE A 14 -8.78 -2.77 3.48
C ILE A 14 -8.27 -1.38 3.84
N TYR A 15 -8.71 -0.84 4.98
CA TYR A 15 -8.28 0.47 5.44
C TYR A 15 -7.11 0.32 6.42
N VAL A 16 -6.03 1.07 6.20
CA VAL A 16 -4.80 0.98 7.00
C VAL A 16 -4.37 2.30 7.60
N TYR A 17 -3.61 2.21 8.68
CA TYR A 17 -2.80 3.29 9.23
C TYR A 17 -1.44 2.70 9.63
N ALA A 18 -0.40 2.98 8.85
CA ALA A 18 0.93 2.45 9.08
C ALA A 18 1.64 3.19 10.23
N PRO A 19 2.65 2.59 10.88
CA PRO A 19 3.53 3.28 11.81
C PRO A 19 4.18 4.53 11.17
N ASP A 20 4.39 5.58 11.96
CA ASP A 20 5.15 6.74 11.50
C ASP A 20 6.67 6.48 11.50
N SER A 21 7.46 7.37 10.88
CA SER A 21 8.90 7.20 10.73
C SER A 21 9.72 7.25 12.02
N SER A 22 9.10 7.53 13.17
CA SER A 22 9.79 7.47 14.49
C SER A 22 9.80 6.07 15.08
N LYS A 23 9.01 5.15 14.52
CA LYS A 23 8.94 3.75 14.92
C LYS A 23 10.12 2.94 14.40
N ASP A 24 10.42 1.83 15.09
CA ASP A 24 11.49 0.94 14.68
C ASP A 24 11.08 0.08 13.47
N ASP A 25 12.10 -0.51 12.84
CA ASP A 25 11.90 -1.31 11.63
C ASP A 25 11.06 -2.58 11.93
N GLU A 26 11.07 -3.09 13.17
CA GLU A 26 10.28 -4.26 13.58
C GLU A 26 8.79 -3.95 13.60
N GLU A 27 8.38 -2.79 14.13
CA GLU A 27 7.00 -2.33 14.09
C GLU A 27 6.50 -2.14 12.64
N SER A 28 7.35 -1.60 11.76
CA SER A 28 7.04 -1.48 10.32
C SER A 28 6.86 -2.84 9.66
N GLU A 29 7.79 -3.78 9.85
CA GLU A 29 7.67 -5.13 9.27
C GLU A 29 6.44 -5.88 9.78
N ASN A 30 6.17 -5.82 11.08
CA ASN A 30 5.00 -6.43 11.66
C ASN A 30 3.69 -5.85 11.08
N PHE A 31 3.65 -4.54 10.78
CA PHE A 31 2.51 -3.94 10.09
C PHE A 31 2.27 -4.58 8.71
N TYR A 32 3.30 -4.72 7.87
CA TYR A 32 3.14 -5.31 6.54
C TYR A 32 2.82 -6.81 6.59
N LEU A 33 3.39 -7.56 7.55
CA LEU A 33 3.03 -8.96 7.80
C LEU A 33 1.55 -9.11 8.19
N GLN A 34 1.04 -8.21 9.04
CA GLN A 34 -0.38 -8.20 9.42
C GLN A 34 -1.29 -7.78 8.26
N LEU A 35 -0.82 -6.88 7.38
CA LEU A 35 -1.54 -6.44 6.21
C LEU A 35 -1.62 -7.52 5.11
N GLN A 36 -0.59 -8.36 4.98
CA GLN A 36 -0.56 -9.45 4.00
C GLN A 36 -1.74 -10.42 4.19
N SER A 37 -2.02 -10.80 5.44
CA SER A 37 -3.08 -11.76 5.77
C SER A 37 -4.44 -11.38 5.17
N PRO A 38 -5.06 -10.22 5.48
CA PRO A 38 -6.35 -9.85 4.90
C PRO A 38 -6.30 -9.69 3.37
N VAL A 39 -5.16 -9.30 2.78
CA VAL A 39 -4.99 -9.25 1.31
C VAL A 39 -5.07 -10.66 0.71
N ASP A 40 -4.36 -11.63 1.29
CA ASP A 40 -4.37 -13.02 0.84
C ASP A 40 -5.73 -13.71 0.98
N TYR A 41 -6.53 -13.29 1.98
CA TYR A 41 -7.88 -13.83 2.20
C TYR A 41 -8.92 -13.26 1.24
N VAL A 42 -8.61 -12.20 0.47
CA VAL A 42 -9.59 -11.63 -0.46
C VAL A 42 -9.86 -12.61 -1.60
N PRO A 43 -11.13 -12.90 -1.94
CA PRO A 43 -11.44 -13.75 -3.08
C PRO A 43 -10.84 -13.17 -4.37
N LYS A 44 -10.15 -13.99 -5.17
CA LYS A 44 -9.46 -13.55 -6.41
C LYS A 44 -10.33 -12.84 -7.46
N LYS A 45 -11.66 -13.00 -7.37
CA LYS A 45 -12.63 -12.34 -8.27
C LYS A 45 -13.03 -10.94 -7.80
N ASP A 46 -12.74 -10.63 -6.54
CA ASP A 46 -13.07 -9.36 -5.92
C ASP A 46 -12.00 -8.33 -6.30
N ILE A 47 -12.42 -7.08 -6.47
CA ILE A 47 -11.48 -5.97 -6.61
C ILE A 47 -11.01 -5.62 -5.21
N VAL A 48 -9.69 -5.51 -5.00
CA VAL A 48 -9.11 -5.13 -3.71
C VAL A 48 -8.64 -3.68 -3.76
N LEU A 49 -9.07 -2.89 -2.79
CA LEU A 49 -8.55 -1.54 -2.54
C LEU A 49 -7.94 -1.51 -1.14
N VAL A 50 -6.60 -1.47 -1.07
CA VAL A 50 -5.89 -1.16 0.17
C VAL A 50 -5.67 0.35 0.20
N ILE A 51 -6.32 1.03 1.15
CA ILE A 51 -6.33 2.50 1.22
C ILE A 51 -6.05 2.95 2.65
N GLY A 52 -5.58 4.17 2.82
CA GLY A 52 -5.34 4.73 4.15
C GLY A 52 -4.08 5.56 4.17
N ASP A 53 -3.53 5.73 5.36
CA ASP A 53 -2.27 6.44 5.56
C ASP A 53 -1.14 5.43 5.75
N PHE A 54 -0.21 5.39 4.82
CA PHE A 54 0.95 4.52 4.87
C PHE A 54 2.17 5.18 5.52
N ASN A 55 2.10 6.45 5.91
CA ASN A 55 3.25 7.22 6.42
C ASN A 55 4.51 7.09 5.52
N ALA A 56 4.29 6.87 4.22
CA ALA A 56 5.29 6.52 3.24
C ALA A 56 5.49 7.67 2.26
N ILE A 57 6.76 7.98 1.97
CA ILE A 57 7.15 8.89 0.91
C ILE A 57 7.91 8.04 -0.11
N ALA A 58 7.32 7.79 -1.28
CA ALA A 58 7.97 7.02 -2.34
C ALA A 58 8.99 7.87 -3.11
N GLY A 59 8.82 9.20 -3.09
CA GLY A 59 9.70 10.15 -3.73
C GLY A 59 9.58 10.13 -5.26
N ASN A 60 10.48 10.81 -5.97
CA ASN A 60 10.31 11.04 -7.41
C ASN A 60 11.02 10.02 -8.32
N ASN A 61 11.65 8.98 -7.77
CA ASN A 61 12.38 7.99 -8.55
C ASN A 61 11.46 6.87 -9.07
N TYR A 62 10.52 7.24 -9.93
CA TYR A 62 9.51 6.31 -10.47
C TYR A 62 10.06 5.31 -11.50
N ARG A 63 11.31 5.46 -11.95
CA ARG A 63 11.90 4.61 -12.99
C ARG A 63 12.15 3.20 -12.45
N GLY A 64 11.52 2.19 -13.06
CA GLY A 64 11.54 0.80 -12.58
C GLY A 64 10.41 0.46 -11.59
N HIS A 65 9.51 1.40 -11.33
CA HIS A 65 8.34 1.27 -10.45
C HIS A 65 7.08 1.88 -11.11
N GLU A 66 7.07 2.04 -12.44
CA GLU A 66 6.00 2.72 -13.19
C GLU A 66 4.61 2.09 -13.01
N ASP A 67 4.57 0.81 -12.64
CA ASP A 67 3.39 0.02 -12.33
C ASP A 67 2.87 0.21 -10.90
N ILE A 68 3.73 0.69 -9.99
CA ILE A 68 3.45 0.81 -8.55
C ILE A 68 3.29 2.29 -8.13
N MET A 69 4.09 3.20 -8.70
CA MET A 69 4.14 4.60 -8.27
C MET A 69 3.94 5.62 -9.39
N GLY A 70 3.33 6.74 -9.03
CA GLY A 70 3.13 7.88 -9.93
C GLY A 70 4.41 8.68 -10.18
N LYS A 71 4.46 9.35 -11.33
CA LYS A 71 5.63 10.13 -11.78
C LYS A 71 5.98 11.36 -10.93
N PHE A 72 5.03 11.89 -10.17
CA PHE A 72 5.13 13.24 -9.58
C PHE A 72 5.03 13.25 -8.06
N ASP A 73 5.50 12.20 -7.39
CA ASP A 73 5.59 12.25 -5.93
C ASP A 73 6.74 13.16 -5.49
N ASN A 74 6.48 14.00 -4.49
CA ASN A 74 7.39 15.03 -4.02
C ASN A 74 7.99 14.59 -2.69
N GLY A 75 9.32 14.55 -2.60
CA GLY A 75 10.02 14.21 -1.37
C GLY A 75 11.19 13.27 -1.61
N GLN A 76 12.03 13.14 -0.60
CA GLN A 76 13.04 12.09 -0.58
C GLN A 76 12.38 10.81 -0.11
N MET A 77 12.61 9.71 -0.84
CA MET A 77 12.09 8.40 -0.46
C MET A 77 12.50 8.08 0.98
N ASN A 78 11.53 7.69 1.81
CA ASN A 78 11.78 7.22 3.16
C ASN A 78 11.66 5.69 3.23
N ARG A 79 12.08 5.08 4.35
CA ARG A 79 12.00 3.62 4.55
C ARG A 79 10.57 3.08 4.37
N GLY A 80 9.56 3.83 4.83
CA GLY A 80 8.16 3.48 4.62
C GLY A 80 7.78 3.39 3.14
N GLY A 81 8.32 4.28 2.30
CA GLY A 81 8.18 4.27 0.84
C GLY A 81 8.84 3.06 0.19
N GLU A 82 10.08 2.75 0.57
CA GLU A 82 10.78 1.55 0.10
C GLU A 82 9.97 0.29 0.44
N ARG A 83 9.53 0.17 1.69
CA ARG A 83 8.78 -1.00 2.15
C ARG A 83 7.41 -1.12 1.50
N LEU A 84 6.71 -0.01 1.25
CA LEU A 84 5.43 -0.01 0.55
C LEU A 84 5.58 -0.51 -0.90
N ILE A 85 6.66 -0.12 -1.57
CA ILE A 85 6.98 -0.58 -2.92
C ILE A 85 7.27 -2.09 -2.92
N GLU A 86 8.05 -2.57 -1.95
CA GLU A 86 8.33 -4.01 -1.80
C GLU A 86 7.05 -4.80 -1.55
N PHE A 87 6.20 -4.34 -0.62
CA PHE A 87 4.91 -4.98 -0.34
C PHE A 87 4.05 -5.08 -1.60
N ASN A 88 3.98 -4.04 -2.44
CA ASN A 88 3.22 -4.10 -3.69
C ASN A 88 3.75 -5.15 -4.68
N ARG A 89 5.05 -5.51 -4.63
CA ARG A 89 5.63 -6.55 -5.48
C ARG A 89 5.42 -7.96 -4.92
N GLU A 90 5.29 -8.08 -3.61
CA GLU A 90 5.13 -9.35 -2.90
C GLU A 90 3.66 -9.79 -2.82
N ALA A 91 2.77 -8.82 -2.58
CA ALA A 91 1.39 -9.05 -2.14
C ALA A 91 0.34 -8.99 -3.26
N ILE A 92 0.63 -8.30 -4.36
CA ILE A 92 -0.30 -8.00 -5.47
C ILE A 92 0.29 -8.51 -6.78
#